data_AF-A0A371PQ14-F1
#
_entry.id   AF-A0A371PQ14-F1
#
_cell.length_a   1.000
_cell.length_b   1.000
_cell.length_c   1.000
_cell.angle_alpha   90.00
_cell.angle_beta   90.00
_cell.angle_gamma   90.00
#
_symmetry.space_group_name_H-M   'P 1'
#
loop_
_entity.id
_entity.type
_entity.pdbx_description
1 polymer ?
#
loop_
_entity_poly.entity_id
_entity_poly.type
_entity_poly.pdbx_seq_one_letter_code
_entity_poly.pdbx_strand_id
1 'polypeptide(L)'
;MRFHRLLLMALGALMMFGYAVPFASAAFSESASLSADNPDAALRPVQVFDVAAGRVVSTLPNDKKFQKMADSWIDSITGVAPQMTAGQNCSYVYRVPLAKPATVASGEIKLTTSDIFLFHCKDEPPMLLVFDEQRKPYLFLFKADIDPFIKKVGLPAS
;
A
#
# COMPACT_ATOMS: atom_id res chain seq x y z
N MET A 1 -21.87 52.22 10.93
CA MET A 1 -22.62 52.10 12.21
C MET A 1 -21.64 51.55 13.25
N ARG A 2 -20.98 52.40 14.05
CA ARG A 2 -21.34 52.81 15.43
C ARG A 2 -21.51 51.65 16.42
N PHE A 3 -20.44 51.44 17.20
CA PHE A 3 -20.34 51.06 18.62
C PHE A 3 -21.64 50.77 19.40
N HIS A 4 -21.62 49.71 20.22
CA HIS A 4 -22.02 49.68 21.64
C HIS A 4 -21.54 48.34 22.26
N ARG A 5 -20.46 48.32 23.05
CA ARG A 5 -20.39 48.52 24.53
C ARG A 5 -21.14 47.46 25.37
N LEU A 6 -20.33 46.56 25.94
CA LEU A 6 -20.36 46.01 27.31
C LEU A 6 -21.52 46.43 28.23
N LEU A 7 -22.15 45.46 28.92
CA LEU A 7 -22.40 45.52 30.38
C LEU A 7 -22.97 44.21 31.00
N LEU A 8 -22.43 43.87 32.18
CA LEU A 8 -22.93 43.04 33.32
C LEU A 8 -23.13 41.53 33.14
N MET A 9 -22.33 40.67 33.77
CA MET A 9 -22.30 40.28 35.20
C MET A 9 -23.62 39.68 35.74
N ALA A 10 -23.63 38.39 36.10
CA ALA A 10 -23.48 37.96 37.50
C ALA A 10 -23.73 36.44 37.68
N LEU A 11 -22.78 35.82 38.39
CA LEU A 11 -22.89 34.75 39.38
C LEU A 11 -23.94 33.63 39.27
N GLY A 12 -23.44 32.40 39.24
CA GLY A 12 -24.08 31.22 39.78
C GLY A 12 -23.04 30.14 40.10
N ALA A 13 -22.40 30.26 41.26
CA ALA A 13 -21.52 29.24 41.82
C ALA A 13 -22.31 28.35 42.80
N LEU A 14 -22.31 27.03 42.56
CA LEU A 14 -22.63 25.89 43.46
C LEU A 14 -22.80 24.66 42.54
N MET A 15 -22.32 23.44 42.72
CA MET A 15 -21.81 22.60 43.82
C MET A 15 -20.84 21.58 43.16
N MET A 16 -19.67 21.29 43.73
CA MET A 16 -19.34 20.06 44.50
C MET A 16 -19.71 18.71 43.86
N PHE A 17 -18.83 17.72 44.09
CA PHE A 17 -18.71 16.35 43.52
C PHE A 17 -17.87 16.31 42.23
N GLY A 18 -16.59 15.95 42.23
CA GLY A 18 -15.93 14.94 43.05
C GLY A 18 -16.11 13.54 42.47
N TYR A 19 -15.62 13.31 41.26
CA TYR A 19 -15.35 11.97 40.74
C TYR A 19 -14.00 11.96 40.03
N ALA A 20 -12.98 11.55 40.79
CA ALA A 20 -11.75 11.03 40.20
C ALA A 20 -12.09 9.65 39.61
N VAL A 21 -11.98 9.51 38.29
CA VAL A 21 -11.97 8.20 37.64
C VAL A 21 -10.56 8.00 37.10
N PRO A 22 -9.75 7.10 37.68
CA PRO A 22 -8.51 6.68 37.05
C PRO A 22 -8.89 5.60 36.05
N PHE A 23 -8.89 5.92 34.75
CA PHE A 23 -8.86 4.86 33.73
C PHE A 23 -7.48 4.84 33.09
N ALA A 24 -6.82 3.71 33.30
CA ALA A 24 -5.43 3.46 33.04
C ALA A 24 -5.07 3.63 31.56
N SER A 25 -3.88 4.19 31.31
CA SER A 25 -3.19 4.08 30.04
C SER A 25 -2.94 2.62 29.72
N ALA A 26 -3.72 2.04 28.80
CA ALA A 26 -3.33 0.83 28.12
C ALA A 26 -2.25 1.19 27.09
N ALA A 27 -0.99 1.14 27.53
CA ALA A 27 0.16 1.02 26.65
C ALA A 27 0.05 -0.35 25.95
N PHE A 28 -0.45 -0.37 24.71
CA PHE A 28 -0.26 -1.53 23.85
C PHE A 28 1.19 -1.53 23.36
N SER A 29 2.06 -2.19 24.13
CA SER A 29 3.24 -2.83 23.58
C SER A 29 2.77 -4.13 22.92
N GLU A 30 2.79 -4.17 21.60
CA GLU A 30 2.82 -5.44 20.89
C GLU A 30 4.09 -5.51 20.05
N SER A 31 5.09 -6.10 20.68
CA SER A 31 6.32 -6.59 20.08
C SER A 31 6.00 -7.72 19.10
N ALA A 32 5.94 -7.40 17.81
CA ALA A 32 5.96 -8.42 16.78
C ALA A 32 7.40 -8.96 16.63
N SER A 33 7.65 -10.08 17.30
CA SER A 33 8.83 -10.93 17.13
C SER A 33 8.90 -11.44 15.69
N LEU A 34 9.98 -11.07 14.99
CA LEU A 34 10.39 -11.61 13.69
C LEU A 34 10.69 -13.11 13.85
N SER A 35 9.69 -13.96 13.59
CA SER A 35 9.90 -15.39 13.38
C SER A 35 10.05 -15.63 11.88
N ALA A 36 11.30 -15.65 11.43
CA ALA A 36 11.65 -16.18 10.11
C ALA A 36 11.48 -17.71 10.12
N ASP A 37 10.97 -18.25 9.01
CA ASP A 37 10.73 -19.68 8.74
C ASP A 37 9.51 -20.35 9.39
N ASN A 38 8.31 -19.88 9.05
CA ASN A 38 7.13 -20.74 9.04
C ASN A 38 6.59 -20.84 7.59
N PRO A 39 6.74 -21.96 6.87
CA PRO A 39 6.30 -22.09 5.48
C PRO A 39 4.76 -22.04 5.31
N ASP A 40 4.02 -22.10 6.42
CA ASP A 40 2.56 -21.94 6.50
C ASP A 40 2.13 -20.62 7.17
N ALA A 41 3.05 -19.65 7.36
CA ALA A 41 2.62 -18.29 7.66
C ALA A 41 1.76 -17.79 6.49
N ALA A 42 0.45 -17.64 6.75
CA ALA A 42 -0.50 -17.20 5.76
C ALA A 42 0.02 -15.92 5.09
N LEU A 43 0.30 -16.00 3.79
CA LEU A 43 0.83 -14.88 3.04
C LEU A 43 -0.14 -13.71 3.12
N ARG A 44 0.41 -12.50 3.33
CA ARG A 44 -0.37 -11.27 3.26
C ARG A 44 -1.13 -11.24 1.93
N PRO A 45 -2.42 -10.84 1.94
CA PRO A 45 -3.28 -10.99 0.78
C PRO A 45 -2.86 -10.07 -0.37
N VAL A 46 -3.21 -10.47 -1.58
CA VAL A 46 -3.14 -9.60 -2.75
C VAL A 46 -4.27 -8.58 -2.66
N GLN A 47 -3.96 -7.30 -2.91
CA GLN A 47 -4.95 -6.23 -2.86
C GLN A 47 -5.05 -5.53 -4.20
N VAL A 48 -6.27 -5.19 -4.59
CA VAL A 48 -6.54 -4.41 -5.79
C VAL A 48 -7.04 -3.04 -5.37
N PHE A 49 -6.28 -2.01 -5.74
CA PHE A 49 -6.64 -0.62 -5.56
C PHE A 49 -7.18 -0.08 -6.88
N ASP A 50 -8.42 0.42 -6.84
CA ASP A 50 -9.01 1.16 -7.94
C ASP A 50 -8.66 2.64 -7.75
N VAL A 51 -7.95 3.20 -8.74
CA VAL A 51 -7.44 4.57 -8.68
C VAL A 51 -8.59 5.58 -8.76
N ALA A 52 -9.61 5.32 -9.56
CA ALA A 52 -10.77 6.20 -9.70
C ALA A 52 -11.64 6.18 -8.44
N ALA A 53 -11.81 5.00 -7.83
CA ALA A 53 -12.56 4.87 -6.57
C ALA A 53 -11.74 5.30 -5.33
N GLY A 54 -10.42 5.44 -5.45
CA GLY A 54 -9.53 5.86 -4.37
C GLY A 54 -9.43 4.88 -3.20
N ARG A 55 -9.73 3.59 -3.43
CA ARG A 55 -9.77 2.57 -2.36
C ARG A 55 -9.45 1.17 -2.85
N VAL A 56 -9.17 0.28 -1.90
CA VAL A 56 -9.09 -1.16 -2.16
C VAL A 56 -10.48 -1.69 -2.48
N VAL A 57 -10.64 -2.31 -3.64
CA VAL A 57 -11.91 -2.88 -4.14
C VAL A 57 -11.93 -4.40 -4.11
N SER A 58 -10.78 -5.05 -3.97
CA SER A 58 -10.67 -6.50 -3.84
C SER A 58 -9.49 -6.90 -2.98
N THR A 59 -9.65 -7.99 -2.23
CA THR A 59 -8.63 -8.61 -1.38
C THR A 59 -8.70 -10.11 -1.59
N LEU A 60 -7.60 -10.72 -2.04
CA LEU A 60 -7.55 -12.11 -2.48
C LEU A 60 -6.50 -12.88 -1.67
N PRO A 61 -6.76 -14.16 -1.33
CA PRO A 61 -5.74 -15.03 -0.75
C PRO A 61 -4.51 -15.10 -1.65
N ASN A 62 -3.34 -14.84 -1.08
CA ASN A 62 -2.09 -14.86 -1.82
C ASN A 62 -1.56 -16.29 -1.89
N ASP A 63 -1.70 -16.90 -3.08
CA ASP A 63 -1.34 -18.29 -3.33
C ASP A 63 -0.07 -18.40 -4.19
N LYS A 64 0.39 -19.64 -4.39
CA LYS A 64 1.59 -19.93 -5.20
C LYS A 64 1.47 -19.44 -6.66
N LYS A 65 0.26 -19.27 -7.21
CA LYS A 65 0.08 -18.76 -8.57
C LYS A 65 0.38 -17.27 -8.62
N PHE A 66 -0.05 -16.50 -7.61
CA PHE A 66 0.32 -15.09 -7.49
C PHE A 66 1.82 -14.90 -7.32
N GLN A 67 2.45 -15.71 -6.48
CA GLN A 67 3.91 -15.67 -6.30
C GLN A 67 4.65 -15.94 -7.61
N LYS A 68 4.29 -17.01 -8.34
CA LYS A 68 4.92 -17.34 -9.61
C LYS A 68 4.79 -16.22 -10.66
N MET A 69 3.65 -15.54 -10.71
CA MET A 69 3.46 -14.40 -11.61
C MET A 69 4.34 -13.21 -11.19
N ALA A 70 4.37 -12.88 -9.89
CA ALA A 70 5.23 -11.83 -9.37
C ALA A 70 6.73 -12.08 -9.65
N ASP A 71 7.20 -13.31 -9.43
CA ASP A 71 8.58 -13.72 -9.73
C ASP A 71 8.87 -13.53 -11.22
N SER A 72 7.95 -13.95 -12.11
CA SER A 72 8.12 -13.77 -13.56
C SER A 72 8.21 -12.31 -14.00
N TRP A 73 7.55 -11.39 -13.29
CA TRP A 73 7.66 -9.96 -13.57
C TRP A 73 9.03 -9.42 -13.16
N ILE A 74 9.53 -9.80 -11.98
CA ILE A 74 10.88 -9.43 -11.51
C ILE A 74 11.94 -9.96 -12.47
N ASP A 75 11.88 -11.25 -12.82
CA ASP A 75 12.86 -11.91 -13.67
C ASP A 75 12.90 -11.35 -15.10
N SER A 76 11.83 -10.67 -15.52
CA SER A 76 11.69 -10.08 -16.85
C SER A 76 11.86 -8.56 -16.87
N ILE A 77 12.37 -7.95 -15.78
CA ILE A 77 12.71 -6.53 -15.73
C ILE A 77 13.74 -6.19 -16.81
N THR A 78 13.45 -5.15 -17.58
CA THR A 78 14.29 -4.71 -18.70
C THR A 78 15.01 -3.40 -18.45
N GLY A 79 14.52 -2.61 -17.50
CA GLY A 79 14.98 -1.24 -17.31
C GLY A 79 14.21 -0.53 -16.22
N VAL A 80 14.77 0.60 -15.78
CA VAL A 80 14.05 1.58 -14.98
C VAL A 80 13.04 2.28 -15.89
N ALA A 81 11.80 2.41 -15.42
CA ALA A 81 10.80 3.15 -16.16
C ALA A 81 11.09 4.66 -16.09
N PRO A 82 10.76 5.44 -17.13
CA PRO A 82 10.76 6.88 -17.03
C PRO A 82 9.79 7.32 -15.92
N GLN A 83 10.07 8.48 -15.32
CA GLN A 83 9.25 9.01 -14.24
C GLN A 83 7.78 9.15 -14.71
N MET A 84 6.82 8.75 -13.87
CA MET A 84 5.40 8.93 -14.19
C MET A 84 5.12 10.41 -14.46
N THR A 85 4.49 10.69 -15.59
CA THR A 85 4.08 12.04 -15.99
C THR A 85 2.64 12.32 -15.56
N ALA A 86 2.33 13.61 -15.35
CA ALA A 86 0.97 14.05 -15.15
C ALA A 86 0.14 13.73 -16.41
N GLY A 87 -0.81 12.80 -16.29
CA GLY A 87 -1.63 12.31 -17.41
C GLY A 87 -1.66 10.79 -17.58
N GLN A 88 -0.77 10.04 -16.91
CA GLN A 88 -0.86 8.58 -16.90
C GLN A 88 -2.11 8.14 -16.12
N ASN A 89 -3.10 7.63 -16.87
CA ASN A 89 -4.38 7.18 -16.34
C ASN A 89 -4.29 5.72 -15.92
N CYS A 90 -3.68 5.48 -14.77
CA CYS A 90 -3.66 4.15 -14.18
C CYS A 90 -5.04 3.79 -13.65
N SER A 91 -5.63 2.71 -14.16
CA SER A 91 -6.96 2.25 -13.75
C SER A 91 -6.87 1.49 -12.42
N TYR A 92 -5.85 0.62 -12.29
CA TYR A 92 -5.67 -0.22 -11.11
C TYR A 92 -4.21 -0.31 -10.67
N VAL A 93 -4.02 -0.45 -9.36
CA VAL A 93 -2.75 -0.84 -8.75
C VAL A 93 -2.94 -2.14 -7.98
N TYR A 94 -2.14 -3.15 -8.29
CA TYR A 94 -2.20 -4.45 -7.64
C TYR A 94 -1.02 -4.60 -6.69
N ARG A 95 -1.29 -4.73 -5.39
CA ARG A 95 -0.26 -5.04 -4.40
C ARG A 95 -0.13 -6.55 -4.28
N VAL A 96 1.06 -7.07 -4.54
CA VAL A 96 1.41 -8.47 -4.34
C VAL A 96 2.52 -8.57 -3.29
N PRO A 97 2.19 -8.95 -2.05
CA PRO A 97 3.19 -9.30 -1.06
C PRO A 97 3.97 -10.55 -1.48
N LEU A 98 5.28 -10.53 -1.32
CA LEU A 98 6.14 -11.66 -1.63
C LEU A 98 6.28 -12.58 -0.42
N ALA A 99 6.37 -13.88 -0.70
CA ALA A 99 6.60 -14.89 0.34
C ALA A 99 7.96 -14.73 1.01
N LYS A 100 8.96 -14.31 0.24
CA LYS A 100 10.30 -13.94 0.72
C LYS A 100 10.73 -12.65 0.02
N PRO A 101 11.56 -11.82 0.67
CA PRO A 101 12.11 -10.64 0.00
C PRO A 101 12.84 -11.04 -1.29
N ALA A 102 12.56 -10.34 -2.39
CA ALA A 102 13.20 -10.55 -3.67
C ALA A 102 14.17 -9.43 -3.99
N THR A 103 15.28 -9.78 -4.64
CA THR A 103 16.22 -8.80 -5.17
C THR A 103 15.74 -8.33 -6.54
N VAL A 104 15.57 -7.02 -6.70
CA VAL A 104 15.27 -6.37 -7.97
C VAL A 104 16.52 -5.60 -8.42
N ALA A 105 16.94 -5.81 -9.66
CA ALA A 105 18.12 -5.15 -10.21
C ALA A 105 17.92 -4.69 -11.65
N SER A 106 18.39 -3.50 -11.97
CA SER A 106 18.48 -2.98 -13.33
C SER A 106 19.56 -1.90 -13.42
N GLY A 107 20.55 -2.10 -14.29
CA GLY A 107 21.71 -1.21 -14.37
C GLY A 107 22.47 -1.13 -13.03
N GLU A 108 22.64 0.08 -12.51
CA GLU A 108 23.30 0.35 -11.22
C GLU A 108 22.37 0.19 -10.01
N ILE A 109 21.05 0.07 -10.24
CA ILE A 109 20.08 -0.09 -9.16
C ILE A 109 20.00 -1.56 -8.77
N LYS A 110 20.21 -1.83 -7.48
CA LYS A 110 20.00 -3.13 -6.86
C LYS A 110 19.38 -2.91 -5.48
N LEU A 111 18.20 -3.48 -5.27
CA LEU A 111 17.44 -3.33 -4.02
C LEU A 111 16.74 -4.64 -3.67
N THR A 112 16.29 -4.74 -2.42
CA THR A 112 15.48 -5.87 -1.95
C THR A 112 14.10 -5.34 -1.58
N THR A 113 13.04 -6.03 -2.00
CA THR A 113 11.66 -5.67 -1.66
C THR A 113 10.87 -6.88 -1.16
N SER A 114 9.90 -6.63 -0.29
CA SER A 114 8.93 -7.65 0.18
C SER A 114 7.52 -7.45 -0.38
N ASP A 115 7.29 -6.33 -1.08
CA ASP A 115 6.01 -5.98 -1.71
C ASP A 115 6.29 -5.48 -3.13
N ILE A 116 5.49 -5.92 -4.10
CA ILE A 116 5.50 -5.38 -5.46
C ILE A 116 4.14 -4.75 -5.73
N PHE A 117 4.15 -3.62 -6.42
CA PHE A 117 2.95 -2.94 -6.88
C PHE A 117 2.94 -2.93 -8.40
N LEU A 118 2.02 -3.67 -9.01
CA LEU A 118 1.82 -3.65 -10.45
C LEU A 118 0.88 -2.49 -10.81
N PHE A 119 1.39 -1.54 -11.59
CA PHE A 119 0.63 -0.45 -12.16
C PHE A 119 0.09 -0.88 -13.51
N HIS A 120 -1.23 -0.85 -13.66
CA HIS A 120 -1.90 -1.10 -14.93
C HIS A 120 -2.60 0.17 -15.38
N CYS A 121 -2.06 0.76 -16.45
CA CYS A 121 -2.51 2.03 -16.98
C CYS A 121 -2.99 1.87 -18.41
N LYS A 122 -4.01 2.65 -18.76
CA LYS A 122 -4.63 2.56 -20.08
C LYS A 122 -3.65 3.05 -21.15
N ASP A 123 -3.53 2.28 -22.24
CA ASP A 123 -2.68 2.57 -23.40
C ASP A 123 -1.16 2.68 -23.09
N GLU A 124 -0.73 2.23 -21.90
CA GLU A 124 0.66 2.27 -21.44
C GLU A 124 1.12 0.86 -21.04
N PRO A 125 2.42 0.53 -21.18
CA PRO A 125 2.94 -0.74 -20.71
C PRO A 125 2.82 -0.84 -19.18
N PRO A 126 2.57 -2.05 -18.63
CA PRO A 126 2.54 -2.22 -17.19
C PRO A 126 3.92 -1.96 -16.57
N MET A 127 3.90 -1.43 -15.35
CA MET A 127 5.11 -1.11 -14.60
C MET A 127 5.09 -1.74 -13.22
N LEU A 128 6.26 -2.09 -12.70
CA LEU A 128 6.41 -2.49 -11.30
C LEU A 128 6.92 -1.30 -10.49
N LEU A 129 6.18 -0.92 -9.47
CA LEU A 129 6.67 -0.08 -8.39
C LEU A 129 7.16 -0.96 -7.25
N VAL A 130 8.38 -0.70 -6.82
CA VAL A 130 9.00 -1.30 -5.63
C VAL A 130 9.61 -0.21 -4.78
N PHE A 131 9.76 -0.49 -3.49
CA PHE A 131 10.38 0.41 -2.54
C PHE A 131 11.70 -0.19 -2.06
N ASP A 132 12.71 0.66 -1.89
CA ASP A 132 13.90 0.26 -1.14
C ASP A 132 13.66 0.33 0.38
N GLU A 133 14.70 0.03 1.16
CA GLU A 133 14.66 0.03 2.62
C GLU A 133 14.32 1.40 3.22
N GLN A 134 14.58 2.49 2.51
CA GLN A 134 14.25 3.86 2.91
C GLN A 134 12.86 4.29 2.43
N ARG A 135 12.08 3.35 1.89
CA ARG A 135 10.76 3.59 1.26
C ARG A 135 10.84 4.53 0.07
N LYS A 136 11.99 4.60 -0.61
CA LYS A 136 12.11 5.35 -1.86
C LYS A 136 11.52 4.53 -3.01
N PRO A 137 10.63 5.11 -3.83
CA PRO A 137 9.99 4.40 -4.93
C PRO A 137 10.92 4.26 -6.15
N TYR A 138 10.89 3.09 -6.78
CA TYR A 138 11.52 2.82 -8.07
C TYR A 138 10.51 2.14 -9.00
N LEU A 139 10.43 2.64 -10.23
CA LEU A 139 9.58 2.06 -11.27
C LEU A 139 10.43 1.27 -12.25
N PHE A 140 9.94 0.10 -12.64
CA PHE A 140 10.60 -0.79 -13.58
C PHE A 140 9.66 -1.19 -14.71
N LEU A 141 10.22 -1.26 -15.91
CA LEU A 141 9.60 -1.91 -17.07
C LEU A 141 9.97 -3.39 -17.05
N PHE A 142 9.06 -4.24 -17.54
CA PHE A 142 9.26 -5.68 -17.63
C PHE A 142 8.54 -6.25 -18.85
N LYS A 143 8.83 -7.51 -19.21
CA LYS A 143 8.30 -8.16 -20.43
C LYS A 143 7.22 -9.21 -20.19
N ALA A 144 7.14 -9.78 -19.00
CA ALA A 144 6.19 -10.85 -18.72
C ALA A 144 4.73 -10.39 -18.89
N ASP A 145 3.91 -11.30 -19.41
CA ASP A 145 2.48 -11.07 -19.64
C ASP A 145 1.71 -10.98 -18.31
N ILE A 146 0.86 -9.97 -18.18
CA ILE A 146 0.04 -9.73 -16.99
C ILE A 146 -1.39 -10.28 -17.14
N ASP A 147 -1.82 -10.67 -18.34
CA ASP A 147 -3.19 -11.13 -18.59
C ASP A 147 -3.61 -12.32 -17.70
N PRO A 148 -2.75 -13.32 -17.43
CA PRO A 148 -3.08 -14.39 -16.49
C PRO A 148 -3.38 -13.88 -15.08
N PHE A 149 -2.70 -12.82 -14.65
CA PHE A 149 -2.90 -12.20 -13.35
C PHE A 149 -4.23 -11.45 -13.32
N ILE A 150 -4.50 -10.61 -14.32
CA ILE A 150 -5.75 -9.84 -14.42
C ILE A 150 -6.95 -10.78 -14.43
N LYS A 151 -6.87 -11.86 -15.22
CA LYS A 151 -7.91 -12.90 -15.27
C LYS A 151 -8.12 -13.59 -13.92
N LYS A 152 -7.06 -13.84 -13.15
CA LYS A 152 -7.15 -14.47 -11.82
C LYS A 152 -7.76 -13.53 -10.78
N VAL A 153 -7.49 -12.23 -10.89
CA VAL A 153 -8.09 -11.20 -10.03
C VAL A 153 -9.59 -11.04 -10.33
N GLY A 154 -10.01 -11.26 -11.58
CA GLY A 154 -11.42 -11.28 -11.97
C GLY A 154 -12.06 -9.90 -12.05
N LEU A 155 -11.26 -8.85 -12.16
CA LEU A 155 -11.73 -7.48 -12.40
C LEU A 155 -11.46 -7.12 -13.87
N PRO A 156 -12.43 -6.52 -14.60
CA PRO A 156 -12.20 -6.09 -15.97
C PRO A 156 -11.18 -4.96 -16.01
N ALA A 157 -10.18 -5.06 -16.89
CA ALA A 157 -9.38 -3.91 -17.29
C ALA A 157 -10.35 -2.85 -17.87
N SER A 158 -10.46 -1.71 -17.20
CA SER A 158 -11.38 -0.61 -17.55
C SER A 158 -10.66 0.43 -18.41
#